data_AF-A0AAV1UV63-F1
#
_entry.id   AF-A0AAV1UV63-F1
#
_cell.length_a   1.000
_cell.length_b   1.000
_cell.length_c   1.000
_cell.angle_alpha   90.00
_cell.angle_beta   90.00
_cell.angle_gamma   90.00
#
_symmetry.space_group_name_H-M   'P 1'
#
loop_
_entity.id
_entity.type
_entity.pdbx_description
1 polymer ?
#
loop_
_entity_poly.entity_id
_entity_poly.type
_entity_poly.pdbx_seq_one_letter_code
_entity_poly.pdbx_strand_id
1 'polypeptide(L)'
;MNMLDVEDDRFHVTREGYSHLSDSEWEVVGRMSVLMGEIAISGMLESLSRDQQHAAINKFLPGELAVERQKIALLQQQGSHQSMGGPTHMRRPET
;
A
#
# COMPACT_ATOMS: atom_id res chain seq x y z
N MET A 1 -7.33 -29.56 -5.70
CA MET A 1 -6.31 -28.92 -4.83
C MET A 1 -6.07 -27.54 -5.39
N ASN A 2 -6.62 -26.50 -4.76
CA ASN A 2 -6.40 -25.12 -5.16
C ASN A 2 -5.03 -24.69 -4.62
N MET A 3 -4.13 -24.36 -5.54
CA MET A 3 -2.77 -23.86 -5.30
C MET A 3 -2.78 -22.33 -5.23
N LEU A 4 -3.82 -21.76 -4.60
CA LEU A 4 -4.03 -20.32 -4.43
C LEU A 4 -4.11 -19.98 -2.95
N ASP A 5 -3.17 -20.55 -2.19
CA ASP A 5 -2.91 -20.18 -0.80
C ASP A 5 -1.39 -20.15 -0.60
N VAL A 6 -0.67 -19.66 -1.63
CA VAL A 6 0.64 -19.07 -1.37
C VAL A 6 0.28 -17.80 -0.64
N GLU A 7 0.30 -17.89 0.68
CA GLU A 7 0.16 -16.77 1.60
C GLU A 7 0.84 -15.55 0.97
N ASP A 8 0.08 -14.47 0.81
CA ASP A 8 0.62 -13.13 0.60
C ASP A 8 1.32 -12.71 1.90
N ASP A 9 2.31 -13.51 2.28
CA ASP A 9 3.23 -13.37 3.40
C ASP A 9 4.27 -12.30 3.02
N ARG A 10 3.81 -11.23 2.38
CA ARG A 10 4.47 -9.94 2.55
C ARG A 10 4.49 -9.72 4.04
N PHE A 11 5.69 -9.73 4.61
CA PHE A 11 6.01 -9.38 5.99
C PHE A 11 5.46 -7.99 6.35
N HIS A 12 4.14 -7.88 6.46
CA HIS A 12 3.45 -6.69 6.87
C HIS A 12 3.46 -6.74 8.38
N VAL A 13 4.29 -5.89 8.97
CA VAL A 13 4.31 -5.68 10.41
C VAL A 13 2.91 -5.20 10.80
N THR A 14 2.15 -6.06 11.49
CA THR A 14 0.76 -5.75 11.87
C THR A 14 0.68 -5.22 13.29
N ARG A 15 -0.31 -4.37 13.58
CA ARG A 15 -0.49 -3.74 14.90
C ARG A 15 -0.74 -4.77 15.99
N GLU A 16 -1.38 -5.88 15.64
CA GLU A 16 -1.81 -6.95 16.52
C GLU A 16 -0.61 -7.64 17.18
N GLY A 17 0.50 -7.81 16.44
CA GLY A 17 1.76 -8.35 16.98
C GLY A 17 2.45 -7.42 17.99
N TYR A 18 2.05 -6.16 18.03
CA TYR A 18 2.62 -5.10 18.87
C TYR A 18 1.57 -4.47 19.78
N SER A 19 0.57 -5.24 20.21
CA SER A 19 -0.54 -4.77 21.06
C SER A 19 -0.12 -4.11 22.39
N HIS A 20 1.11 -4.36 22.84
CA HIS A 20 1.69 -3.76 24.04
C HIS A 20 2.23 -2.33 23.81
N LEU A 21 2.48 -1.92 22.57
CA LEU A 21 2.94 -0.57 22.25
C LEU A 21 1.76 0.41 22.32
N SER A 22 2.01 1.63 22.78
CA SER A 22 1.09 2.75 22.56
C SER A 22 1.01 3.13 21.07
N ASP A 23 0.01 3.92 20.69
CA ASP A 23 -0.17 4.34 19.30
C ASP A 23 1.00 5.21 18.80
N SER A 24 1.60 6.02 19.67
CA SER A 24 2.77 6.83 19.33
C SER A 24 4.04 5.98 19.16
N GLU A 25 4.24 4.96 20.00
CA GLU A 25 5.35 4.00 19.84
C GLU A 25 5.18 3.19 18.56
N TRP A 26 3.96 2.77 18.24
CA TRP A 26 3.67 2.09 16.98
C TRP A 26 3.99 2.97 15.76
N GLU A 27 3.65 4.25 15.82
CA GLU A 27 4.01 5.20 14.76
C GLU A 27 5.53 5.33 14.60
N VAL A 28 6.29 5.32 15.71
CA VAL A 28 7.76 5.29 15.69
C VAL A 28 8.26 4.04 14.98
N VAL A 29 7.68 2.86 15.22
CA VAL A 29 8.06 1.61 14.53
C VAL A 29 7.89 1.74 13.02
N GLY A 30 6.80 2.35 12.56
CA GLY A 30 6.60 2.64 11.13
C GLY A 30 7.73 3.51 10.55
N ARG A 31 8.08 4.60 11.24
CA ARG A 31 9.19 5.49 10.81
C ARG A 31 10.55 4.80 10.84
N MET A 32 10.82 4.02 11.88
CA MET A 32 12.06 3.24 11.98
C MET A 32 12.16 2.22 10.85
N SER A 33 11.05 1.57 10.48
CA SER A 33 11.03 0.58 9.39
C SER A 33 11.37 1.21 8.05
N VAL A 34 10.89 2.43 7.78
CA VAL A 34 11.26 3.19 6.58
C VAL A 34 12.75 3.50 6.57
N LEU A 35 13.27 4.09 7.66
CA LEU A 35 14.69 4.45 7.76
C LEU A 35 15.61 3.23 7.63
N MET A 36 15.30 2.15 8.34
CA MET A 36 16.10 0.92 8.30
C MET A 36 16.00 0.22 6.96
N GLY A 37 14.82 0.25 6.32
CA GLY A 37 14.62 -0.26 4.97
C GLY A 37 15.48 0.47 3.96
N GLU A 38 15.54 1.80 4.03
CA GLU A 38 16.39 2.63 3.15
C GLU A 38 17.88 2.28 3.31
N ILE A 39 18.36 2.20 4.55
CA ILE A 39 19.75 1.84 4.85
C ILE A 39 20.07 0.44 4.31
N ALA A 40 19.19 -0.54 4.57
CA ALA A 40 19.39 -1.92 4.13
C ALA A 40 19.42 -2.03 2.60
N ILE A 41 18.45 -1.41 1.91
CA ILE A 41 18.39 -1.43 0.44
C ILE A 41 19.62 -0.74 -0.15
N SER A 42 20.03 0.41 0.39
CA SER A 42 21.22 1.14 -0.07
C SER A 42 22.47 0.27 0.05
N GLY A 43 22.70 -0.34 1.22
CA GLY A 43 23.85 -1.23 1.43
C GLY A 43 23.81 -2.47 0.53
N MET A 44 22.62 -3.05 0.30
CA MET A 44 22.48 -4.17 -0.63
C MET A 44 22.85 -3.75 -2.06
N LEU A 45 22.34 -2.62 -2.55
CA LEU A 45 22.60 -2.13 -3.90
C LEU A 45 24.07 -1.72 -4.09
N GLU A 46 24.69 -1.10 -3.09
CA GLU A 46 26.11 -0.71 -3.13
C GLU A 46 27.05 -1.89 -3.38
N SER A 47 26.70 -3.09 -2.90
CA SER A 47 27.48 -4.30 -3.10
C SER A 47 27.38 -4.88 -4.53
N LEU A 48 26.42 -4.41 -5.32
CA LEU A 48 26.12 -4.93 -6.66
C LEU A 48 26.78 -4.10 -7.75
N SER A 49 27.07 -4.74 -8.89
CA SER A 49 27.43 -4.00 -10.10
C SER A 49 26.25 -3.16 -10.59
N ARG A 50 26.53 -2.15 -11.42
CA ARG A 50 25.48 -1.30 -12.02
C ARG A 50 24.38 -2.10 -12.70
N ASP A 51 24.74 -3.09 -13.51
CA ASP A 51 23.76 -3.92 -14.23
C ASP A 51 22.92 -4.77 -13.26
N GLN A 52 23.53 -5.25 -12.18
CA GLN A 52 22.84 -6.00 -11.13
C GLN A 52 21.90 -5.10 -10.31
N GLN A 53 22.28 -3.85 -10.03
CA GLN A 53 21.40 -2.87 -9.41
C GLN A 53 20.15 -2.63 -10.28
N HIS A 54 20.35 -2.37 -11.59
CA HIS A 54 19.23 -2.21 -12.52
C HIS A 54 18.34 -3.45 -12.59
N ALA A 55 18.93 -4.65 -12.64
CA ALA A 55 18.17 -5.90 -12.64
C ALA A 55 17.38 -6.10 -11.34
N ALA A 56 17.93 -5.73 -10.18
CA ALA A 56 17.25 -5.81 -8.89
C ALA A 56 16.05 -4.86 -8.83
N ILE A 57 16.23 -3.60 -9.24
CA ILE A 57 15.15 -2.60 -9.29
C ILE A 57 14.04 -3.05 -10.24
N ASN A 58 14.40 -3.55 -11.42
CA ASN A 58 13.42 -4.01 -12.42
C ASN A 58 12.60 -5.22 -11.96
N LYS A 59 13.11 -6.04 -11.04
CA LYS A 59 12.34 -7.13 -10.43
C LYS A 59 11.28 -6.63 -9.44
N PHE A 60 11.52 -5.48 -8.82
CA PHE A 60 10.62 -4.91 -7.81
C PHE A 60 9.49 -4.05 -8.42
N LEU A 61 9.81 -3.31 -9.48
CA LEU A 61 8.92 -2.32 -10.11
C LEU A 61 7.52 -2.85 -10.51
N PRO A 62 7.35 -4.07 -11.05
CA PRO A 62 6.02 -4.58 -11.41
C PRO A 62 5.10 -4.74 -10.20
N GLY A 63 5.64 -5.14 -9.05
CA GLY A 63 4.88 -5.29 -7.80
C GLY A 63 4.37 -3.95 -7.28
N GLU A 64 5.25 -2.95 -7.23
CA GLU A 64 4.88 -1.57 -6.85
C GLU A 64 3.82 -0.98 -7.78
N LEU A 65 3.98 -1.16 -9.09
CA LEU A 65 3.01 -0.67 -10.05
C LEU A 65 1.63 -1.31 -9.86
N ALA A 66 1.58 -2.60 -9.51
CA ALA A 66 0.33 -3.30 -9.22
C ALA A 66 -0.35 -2.75 -7.95
N VAL A 67 0.43 -2.53 -6.89
CA VAL A 67 -0.06 -1.94 -5.63
C VAL A 67 -0.64 -0.54 -5.87
N GLU A 68 0.08 0.31 -6.60
CA GLU A 68 -0.40 1.67 -6.88
C GLU A 68 -1.65 1.68 -7.78
N ARG A 69 -1.73 0.79 -8.77
CA ARG A 69 -2.94 0.62 -9.58
C ARG A 69 -4.15 0.19 -8.73
N GLN A 70 -3.94 -0.69 -7.76
CA GLN A 70 -5.00 -1.11 -6.84
C GLN A 70 -5.48 0.07 -5.96
N LYS A 71 -4.56 0.88 -5.44
CA LYS A 71 -4.92 2.09 -4.68
C LYS A 71 -5.75 3.06 -5.52
N ILE A 72 -5.35 3.30 -6.77
CA ILE A 72 -6.10 4.16 -7.71
C ILE A 72 -7.51 3.59 -7.95
N ALA A 73 -7.64 2.29 -8.21
CA ALA A 73 -8.93 1.66 -8.43
C ALA A 73 -9.86 1.75 -7.20
N LEU A 74 -9.30 1.66 -5.98
CA LEU A 74 -10.06 1.82 -4.75
C LEU A 74 -10.56 3.27 -4.59
N LEU A 75 -9.70 4.25 -4.83
CA LEU A 75 -10.06 5.68 -4.76
C LEU A 75 -11.15 6.04 -5.78
N GLN A 76 -11.09 5.48 -6.99
CA GLN A 76 -12.11 5.68 -8.01
C GLN A 76 -13.47 5.11 -7.60
N GLN A 77 -13.50 3.90 -7.03
CA GLN A 77 -14.74 3.30 -6.51
C GLN A 77 -15.35 4.15 -5.38
N GLN A 78 -14.53 4.67 -4.46
CA GLN A 78 -15.00 5.56 -3.39
C GLN A 78 -15.58 6.87 -3.93
N GLY A 79 -14.98 7.44 -4.99
CA GLY A 79 -15.52 8.62 -5.67
C GLY A 79 -16.86 8.35 -6.38
N SER A 80 -17.02 7.17 -7.01
CA SER A 80 -18.27 6.77 -7.66
C SER A 80 -19.42 6.53 -6.66
N HIS A 81 -19.14 6.02 -5.46
CA HIS A 81 -20.15 5.84 -4.41
C HIS A 81 -20.61 7.17 -3.79
N GLN A 82 -19.79 8.21 -3.79
CA GLN A 82 -20.17 9.56 -3.31
C GLN A 82 -20.98 10.35 -4.35
N SER A 83 -20.87 10.01 -5.64
CA SER A 83 -21.56 10.71 -6.73
C SER A 83 -23.03 10.31 -6.94
N MET A 84 -23.53 9.25 -6.30
CA MET A 84 -24.91 8.77 -6.43
C MET A 84 -25.88 9.30 -5.35
N GLY A 85 -25.44 10.29 -4.56
CA GLY A 85 -26.24 10.97 -3.53
C GLY A 85 -26.74 12.37 -3.93
N GLY A 86 -26.92 12.65 -5.22
CA GLY A 86 -27.42 13.95 -5.70
C GLY A 86 -28.88 14.20 -5.30
N PRO A 87 -29.24 15.40 -4.82
CA PRO A 87 -30.51 15.67 -4.15
C PRO A 87 -31.70 15.46 -5.09
N THR A 88 -32.68 14.67 -4.63
CA THR A 88 -33.99 14.55 -5.26
C THR A 88 -34.62 15.94 -5.34
N HIS A 89 -34.67 16.48 -6.56
CA HIS A 89 -35.32 17.72 -6.91
C HIS A 89 -36.76 17.72 -6.37
N MET A 90 -37.04 18.57 -5.37
CA MET A 90 -38.39 18.77 -4.87
C MET A 90 -39.26 19.31 -6.01
N ARG A 91 -40.14 18.44 -6.53
CA ARG A 91 -41.19 18.81 -7.48
C ARG A 91 -42.17 19.72 -6.77
N ARG A 92 -42.14 21.00 -7.13
CA ARG A 92 -43.07 22.05 -6.70
C ARG A 92 -44.49 21.67 -7.18
N PRO A 93 -45.54 21.73 -6.34
CA PRO A 93 -46.90 21.54 -6.81
C PRO A 93 -47.39 22.86 -7.41
N GLU A 94 -47.84 22.81 -8.67
CA GLU A 94 -48.58 23.90 -9.30
C GLU A 94 -50.03 23.87 -8.79
N THR A 95 -50.52 25.03 -8.37
CA THR A 95 -51.91 25.33 -8.02
C THR A 95 -52.74 25.64 -9.25
#